data_AF-X0PKW8-F1
#
_entry.id   AF-X0PKW8-F1
#
_cell.length_a   1.000
_cell.length_b   1.000
_cell.length_c   1.000
_cell.angle_alpha   90.00
_cell.angle_beta   90.00
_cell.angle_gamma   90.00
#
_symmetry.space_group_name_H-M   'P 1'
#
loop_
_entity.id
_entity.type
_entity.pdbx_description
1 polymer ?
#
loop_
_entity_poly.entity_id
_entity_poly.type
_entity_poly.pdbx_seq_one_letter_code
_entity_poly.pdbx_strand_id
1 'polypeptide(L)'
;MVKHSGKTLDDAGIKFYTGEIVERNGHLEVDNPTGDGNIDGTTAFEMGALPYVPTSEEIEKYNLQIGQIVDVSWYESNPGTIKIVWIHPDETVETPAEVKSDKAKKSAGNTPKPWTPNYPEIVPIVTGKTVLLVGDSVYADNLRRVTDAYNATLTEVDSIDRERFEAMVEDADMLIIALHYVSHRDSNLAIDLAKAHGLTYATFNQHAKIPFEIALKTAAERYEAAQIKSEEE
;
A
#
# COMPACT_ATOMS: atom_id res chain seq x y z
N MET A 1 -13.47 -29.63 9.16
CA MET A 1 -14.51 -28.63 8.84
C MET A 1 -14.50 -27.58 9.95
N VAL A 2 -13.69 -26.53 9.80
CA VAL A 2 -13.54 -25.49 10.83
C VAL A 2 -14.48 -24.34 10.47
N LYS A 3 -15.54 -24.18 11.25
CA LYS A 3 -16.44 -23.02 11.17
C LYS A 3 -15.87 -21.92 12.04
N HIS A 4 -15.33 -20.88 11.43
CA HIS A 4 -15.17 -19.57 12.07
C HIS A 4 -16.13 -18.60 11.41
N SER A 5 -16.96 -17.94 12.22
CA SER A 5 -17.74 -16.72 11.93
C SER A 5 -18.41 -16.70 10.55
N GLY A 6 -19.72 -16.98 10.48
CA GLY A 6 -20.53 -17.05 9.25
C GLY A 6 -20.58 -15.80 8.36
N LYS A 7 -19.44 -15.42 7.78
CA LYS A 7 -19.28 -14.58 6.60
C LYS A 7 -18.42 -15.38 5.64
N THR A 8 -18.92 -15.62 4.43
CA THR A 8 -18.11 -16.24 3.38
C THR A 8 -17.14 -15.21 2.80
N LEU A 9 -16.13 -15.65 2.05
CA LEU A 9 -15.21 -14.73 1.38
C LEU A 9 -15.95 -13.85 0.35
N ASP A 10 -17.06 -14.35 -0.19
CA ASP A 10 -17.97 -13.58 -1.06
C ASP A 10 -18.66 -12.45 -0.30
N ASP A 11 -19.06 -12.66 0.95
CA ASP A 11 -19.66 -11.60 1.80
C ASP A 11 -18.66 -10.47 2.12
N ALA A 12 -17.35 -10.75 1.98
CA ALA A 12 -16.27 -9.77 2.13
C ALA A 12 -15.88 -9.09 0.81
N GLY A 13 -16.54 -9.44 -0.30
CA GLY A 13 -16.25 -8.91 -1.64
C GLY A 13 -14.84 -9.27 -2.14
N ILE A 14 -14.23 -10.35 -1.64
CA ILE A 14 -12.91 -10.79 -2.08
C ILE A 14 -13.09 -11.80 -3.21
N LYS A 15 -12.46 -11.53 -4.34
CA LYS A 15 -12.39 -12.42 -5.48
C LYS A 15 -11.01 -13.08 -5.52
N PHE A 16 -10.98 -14.28 -6.07
CA PHE A 16 -9.75 -15.06 -6.24
C PHE A 16 -9.77 -15.74 -7.60
N TYR A 17 -8.59 -15.91 -8.19
CA TYR A 17 -8.39 -16.86 -9.28
C TYR A 17 -7.07 -17.60 -9.09
N THR A 18 -7.03 -18.84 -9.55
CA THR A 18 -5.81 -19.66 -9.58
C THR A 18 -5.25 -19.60 -10.99
N GLY A 19 -3.96 -19.34 -11.11
CA GLY A 19 -3.28 -19.20 -12.39
C GLY A 19 -1.86 -19.73 -12.35
N GLU A 20 -1.26 -19.86 -13.53
CA GLU A 20 0.13 -20.32 -13.70
C GLU A 20 1.03 -19.13 -14.02
N ILE A 21 2.23 -19.08 -13.43
CA ILE A 21 3.25 -18.11 -13.82
C ILE A 21 3.77 -18.46 -15.22
N VAL A 22 3.59 -17.58 -16.19
CA VAL A 22 4.11 -17.70 -17.55
C VAL A 22 5.02 -16.52 -17.90
N GLU A 23 5.88 -16.69 -18.89
CA GLU A 23 6.64 -15.58 -19.49
C GLU A 23 5.97 -15.13 -20.79
N ARG A 24 5.64 -13.84 -20.89
CA ARG A 24 5.14 -13.20 -22.11
C ARG A 24 5.83 -11.85 -22.32
N ASN A 25 6.25 -11.59 -23.55
CA ASN A 25 6.91 -10.33 -23.94
C ASN A 25 8.08 -9.88 -23.03
N GLY A 26 8.79 -10.83 -22.40
CA GLY A 26 9.94 -10.55 -21.51
C GLY A 26 9.59 -10.20 -20.06
N HIS A 27 8.34 -10.43 -19.63
CA HIS A 27 7.90 -10.27 -18.25
C HIS A 27 7.15 -11.51 -17.76
N LEU A 28 7.14 -11.72 -16.43
CA LEU A 28 6.33 -12.75 -15.79
C LEU A 28 4.88 -12.26 -15.63
N GLU A 29 3.95 -13.13 -15.98
CA GLU A 29 2.50 -12.89 -15.90
C GLU A 29 1.84 -14.10 -15.22
N VAL A 30 0.74 -13.87 -14.50
CA VAL A 30 -0.12 -14.95 -14.02
C VAL A 30 -1.21 -15.21 -15.06
N ASP A 31 -1.03 -16.27 -15.85
CA ASP A 31 -2.00 -16.73 -16.84
C ASP A 31 -3.18 -17.40 -16.13
N ASN A 32 -4.41 -17.15 -16.61
CA ASN A 32 -5.62 -17.77 -16.09
C ASN A 32 -6.20 -18.76 -17.12
N PRO A 33 -5.70 -20.01 -17.18
CA PRO A 33 -6.09 -20.95 -18.24
C PRO A 33 -7.43 -21.67 -17.99
N THR A 34 -8.06 -21.58 -16.81
CA THR A 34 -9.18 -22.48 -16.45
C THR A 34 -10.58 -21.90 -16.53
N GLY A 35 -10.79 -20.57 -16.63
CA GLY A 35 -12.09 -20.02 -17.03
C GLY A 35 -13.31 -20.53 -16.24
N ASP A 36 -13.16 -21.01 -15.00
CA ASP A 36 -14.31 -21.34 -14.15
C ASP A 36 -14.70 -20.08 -13.37
N GLY A 37 -15.65 -19.38 -13.99
CA GLY A 37 -16.00 -17.99 -13.72
C GLY A 37 -15.97 -17.24 -15.04
N ASN A 38 -16.93 -17.53 -15.93
CA ASN A 38 -17.08 -16.92 -17.24
C ASN A 38 -17.19 -15.39 -17.12
N ILE A 39 -16.05 -14.72 -17.23
CA ILE A 39 -15.93 -13.30 -17.45
C ILE A 39 -15.22 -13.23 -18.80
N ASP A 40 -15.90 -12.75 -19.84
CA ASP A 40 -15.27 -12.62 -21.14
C ASP A 40 -14.07 -11.66 -21.05
N GLY A 41 -13.11 -11.77 -21.98
CA GLY A 41 -11.88 -10.97 -21.93
C GLY A 41 -12.13 -9.46 -21.98
N THR A 42 -13.31 -9.02 -22.42
CA THR A 42 -13.73 -7.61 -22.41
C THR A 42 -14.23 -7.19 -21.04
N THR A 43 -14.93 -8.08 -20.34
CA THR A 43 -15.43 -7.89 -18.98
C THR A 43 -14.29 -8.01 -17.97
N ALA A 44 -13.28 -8.87 -18.22
CA ALA A 44 -12.05 -8.90 -17.45
C ALA A 44 -11.24 -7.60 -17.63
N PHE A 45 -11.19 -7.06 -18.86
CA PHE A 45 -10.58 -5.76 -19.15
C PHE A 45 -11.34 -4.59 -18.49
N GLU A 46 -12.68 -4.61 -18.51
CA GLU A 46 -13.54 -3.63 -17.85
C GLU A 46 -13.52 -3.74 -16.31
N MET A 47 -13.24 -4.92 -15.76
CA MET A 47 -13.05 -5.19 -14.32
C MET A 47 -11.59 -5.04 -13.86
N GLY A 48 -10.66 -4.67 -14.74
CA GLY A 48 -9.23 -4.48 -14.42
C GLY A 48 -8.40 -5.76 -14.25
N ALA A 49 -8.95 -6.93 -14.62
CA ALA A 49 -8.28 -8.23 -14.66
C ALA A 49 -7.59 -8.44 -16.03
N LEU A 50 -6.56 -7.66 -16.29
CA LEU A 50 -5.48 -8.10 -17.19
C LEU A 50 -4.71 -9.25 -16.51
N PRO A 51 -3.93 -10.08 -17.25
CA PRO A 51 -3.03 -11.03 -16.59
C PRO A 51 -2.21 -10.26 -15.55
N TYR A 52 -2.34 -10.67 -14.30
CA TYR A 52 -1.66 -10.00 -13.20
C TYR A 52 -0.16 -10.12 -13.43
N VAL A 53 0.52 -8.97 -13.55
CA VAL A 53 1.97 -8.89 -13.65
C VAL A 53 2.50 -8.72 -12.22
N PRO A 54 3.15 -9.74 -11.62
CA PRO A 54 3.74 -9.60 -10.30
C PRO A 54 4.81 -8.52 -10.31
N THR A 55 4.90 -7.75 -9.23
CA THR A 55 5.96 -6.74 -9.08
C THR A 55 7.33 -7.41 -8.92
N SER A 56 8.42 -6.69 -9.23
CA SER A 56 9.78 -7.21 -9.01
C SER A 56 10.03 -7.62 -7.55
N GLU A 57 9.42 -6.90 -6.60
CA GLU A 57 9.47 -7.26 -5.17
C GLU A 57 8.80 -8.61 -4.90
N GLU A 58 7.65 -8.88 -5.50
CA GLU A 58 6.94 -10.15 -5.34
C GLU A 58 7.68 -11.30 -6.01
N ILE A 59 8.27 -11.07 -7.19
CA ILE A 59 9.12 -12.05 -7.88
C ILE A 59 10.29 -12.45 -6.99
N GLU A 60 11.00 -11.50 -6.39
CA GLU A 60 12.14 -11.79 -5.51
C GLU A 60 11.71 -12.42 -4.18
N LYS A 61 10.67 -11.86 -3.54
CA LYS A 61 10.20 -12.29 -2.23
C LYS A 61 9.69 -13.73 -2.25
N TYR A 62 8.96 -14.08 -3.30
CA TYR A 62 8.36 -15.39 -3.45
C TYR A 62 9.19 -16.33 -4.32
N ASN A 63 10.30 -15.83 -4.87
CA ASN A 63 11.14 -16.54 -5.83
C ASN A 63 10.31 -17.13 -6.98
N LEU A 64 9.41 -16.33 -7.55
CA LEU A 64 8.45 -16.78 -8.57
C LEU A 64 9.18 -17.36 -9.78
N GLN A 65 8.81 -18.57 -10.17
CA GLN A 65 9.36 -19.27 -11.33
C GLN A 65 8.24 -19.55 -12.34
N ILE A 66 8.59 -19.55 -13.62
CA ILE A 66 7.72 -20.00 -14.70
C ILE A 66 7.25 -21.44 -14.40
N GLY A 67 5.96 -21.70 -14.55
CA GLY A 67 5.31 -22.99 -14.31
C GLY A 67 4.70 -23.16 -12.91
N GLN A 68 4.92 -22.23 -11.98
CA GLN A 68 4.31 -22.30 -10.65
C GLN A 68 2.82 -21.97 -10.69
N ILE A 69 2.02 -22.73 -9.95
CA ILE A 69 0.59 -22.44 -9.75
C ILE A 69 0.43 -21.53 -8.54
N VAL A 70 -0.29 -20.43 -8.71
CA VAL A 70 -0.50 -19.41 -7.67
C VAL A 70 -1.97 -19.05 -7.54
N ASP A 71 -2.39 -18.68 -6.33
CA ASP A 71 -3.69 -18.04 -6.11
C ASP A 71 -3.49 -16.54 -5.97
N VAL A 72 -4.28 -15.79 -6.72
CA VAL A 72 -4.31 -14.34 -6.73
C VAL A 72 -5.64 -13.87 -6.16
N SER A 73 -5.61 -12.86 -5.29
CA SER A 73 -6.81 -12.28 -4.68
C SER A 73 -6.91 -10.78 -4.92
N TRP A 74 -8.13 -10.26 -5.07
CA TRP A 74 -8.42 -8.82 -5.08
C TRP A 74 -9.78 -8.55 -4.45
N TYR A 75 -10.03 -7.31 -4.03
CA TYR A 75 -11.37 -6.88 -3.67
C TYR A 75 -12.15 -6.48 -4.92
N GLU A 76 -13.39 -6.93 -5.06
CA GLU A 76 -14.32 -6.55 -6.14
C GLU A 76 -14.49 -5.02 -6.22
N SER A 77 -14.53 -4.35 -5.08
CA SER A 77 -14.61 -2.89 -4.98
C SER A 77 -13.30 -2.16 -5.32
N ASN A 78 -12.16 -2.88 -5.38
CA ASN A 78 -10.85 -2.30 -5.68
C ASN A 78 -9.90 -3.34 -6.31
N PRO A 79 -9.99 -3.56 -7.64
CA PRO A 79 -9.12 -4.48 -8.37
C PRO A 79 -7.63 -4.16 -8.26
N GLY A 80 -7.25 -2.92 -7.95
CA GLY A 80 -5.85 -2.52 -7.72
C GLY A 80 -5.21 -3.12 -6.45
N THR A 81 -5.95 -3.89 -5.66
CA THR A 81 -5.43 -4.63 -4.49
C THR A 81 -4.94 -6.04 -4.82
N ILE A 82 -4.92 -6.36 -6.12
CA ILE A 82 -4.51 -7.66 -6.62
C ILE A 82 -3.13 -8.06 -6.11
N LYS A 83 -3.03 -9.27 -5.54
CA LYS A 83 -1.78 -9.82 -5.00
C LYS A 83 -1.80 -11.34 -5.00
N ILE A 84 -0.62 -11.93 -5.01
CA ILE A 84 -0.47 -13.37 -4.76
C ILE A 84 -0.68 -13.65 -3.27
N VAL A 85 -1.60 -14.57 -2.96
CA VAL A 85 -1.92 -15.01 -1.59
C VAL A 85 -1.47 -16.43 -1.30
N TRP A 86 -1.26 -17.25 -2.35
CA TRP A 86 -0.81 -18.62 -2.21
C TRP A 86 0.05 -19.05 -3.39
N ILE A 87 1.01 -19.94 -3.15
CA ILE A 87 1.82 -20.62 -4.16
C ILE A 87 1.67 -22.10 -3.87
N HIS A 88 1.13 -22.83 -4.84
CA HIS A 88 0.91 -24.26 -4.69
C HIS A 88 2.25 -24.99 -4.79
N PRO A 89 2.53 -25.94 -3.89
CA PRO A 89 3.72 -26.77 -4.00
C PRO A 89 3.62 -27.69 -5.23
N ASP A 90 4.68 -27.76 -6.03
CA ASP A 90 4.74 -28.66 -7.18
C ASP A 90 4.65 -30.12 -6.72
N GLU A 91 3.68 -30.89 -7.25
CA GLU A 91 3.52 -32.32 -6.94
C GLU A 91 4.69 -33.20 -7.44
N THR A 92 5.70 -32.64 -8.12
CA THR A 92 6.80 -33.39 -8.73
C THR A 92 8.12 -33.34 -7.98
N VAL A 93 8.19 -32.78 -6.78
CA VAL A 93 9.40 -32.89 -5.96
C VAL A 93 9.05 -33.32 -4.54
N GLU A 94 9.11 -34.64 -4.29
CA GLU A 94 9.47 -35.14 -2.96
C GLU A 94 10.83 -34.54 -2.58
N THR A 95 10.81 -33.36 -1.97
CA THR A 95 12.00 -32.82 -1.31
C THR A 95 12.07 -33.52 0.05
N PRO A 96 13.19 -34.17 0.39
CA PRO A 96 13.35 -34.71 1.74
C PRO A 96 13.15 -33.56 2.71
N ALA A 97 12.41 -33.79 3.79
CA ALA A 97 12.30 -32.84 4.88
C ALA A 97 13.72 -32.46 5.34
N GLU A 98 14.22 -31.32 4.87
CA GLU A 98 15.44 -30.75 5.40
C GLU A 98 15.14 -30.46 6.86
N VAL A 99 15.75 -31.29 7.70
CA VAL A 99 15.90 -31.07 9.13
C VAL A 99 16.13 -29.58 9.30
N LYS A 100 15.21 -28.92 10.01
CA LYS A 100 15.40 -27.55 10.49
C LYS A 100 16.76 -27.53 11.17
N SER A 101 17.79 -27.10 10.44
CA SER A 101 19.04 -26.72 11.06
C SER A 101 18.63 -25.59 11.99
N ASP A 102 18.93 -25.77 13.26
CA ASP A 102 18.92 -24.69 14.23
C ASP A 102 19.78 -23.58 13.63
N LYS A 103 19.15 -22.67 12.89
CA LYS A 103 19.79 -21.43 12.47
C LYS A 103 20.08 -20.73 13.78
N ALA A 104 21.33 -20.86 14.19
CA ALA A 104 21.94 -20.09 15.25
C ALA A 104 21.36 -18.68 15.16
N LYS A 105 20.82 -18.20 16.30
CA LYS A 105 20.43 -16.79 16.46
C LYS A 105 21.61 -15.94 16.01
N LYS A 106 21.62 -15.54 14.74
CA LYS A 106 22.38 -14.38 14.33
C LYS A 106 21.67 -13.24 15.01
N SER A 107 22.23 -12.78 16.13
CA SER A 107 22.09 -11.40 16.56
C SER A 107 22.71 -10.51 15.48
N ALA A 108 22.11 -10.48 14.30
CA ALA A 108 22.31 -9.37 13.40
C ALA A 108 21.61 -8.21 14.10
N GLY A 109 22.37 -7.20 14.52
CA GLY A 109 21.80 -5.90 14.84
C GLY A 109 20.98 -5.48 13.64
N ASN A 110 19.66 -5.70 13.72
CA ASN A 110 18.74 -5.51 12.62
C ASN A 110 18.37 -4.02 12.63
N THR A 111 19.37 -3.16 12.45
CA THR A 111 19.12 -1.75 12.19
C THR A 111 18.43 -1.71 10.83
N PRO A 112 17.18 -1.24 10.77
CA PRO A 112 16.46 -1.20 9.51
C PRO A 112 17.24 -0.37 8.50
N LYS A 113 17.34 -0.86 7.25
CA LYS A 113 17.97 -0.08 6.18
C LYS A 113 17.23 1.26 6.03
N PRO A 114 17.97 2.38 5.84
CA PRO A 114 17.35 3.67 5.52
C PRO A 114 16.44 3.56 4.30
N TRP A 115 15.37 4.35 4.26
CA TRP A 115 14.54 4.48 3.07
C TRP A 115 15.27 5.31 2.02
N THR A 116 15.18 4.90 0.75
CA THR A 116 15.68 5.69 -0.38
C THR A 116 14.47 6.38 -1.03
N PRO A 117 14.45 7.73 -1.10
CA PRO A 117 13.39 8.48 -1.75
C PRO A 117 13.15 8.02 -3.19
N ASN A 118 11.91 7.67 -3.54
CA ASN A 118 11.53 7.36 -4.92
C ASN A 118 11.26 8.62 -5.74
N TYR A 119 10.96 9.74 -5.07
CA TYR A 119 10.66 11.03 -5.69
C TYR A 119 11.63 12.10 -5.18
N PRO A 120 12.89 12.12 -5.64
CA PRO A 120 13.87 13.11 -5.18
C PRO A 120 13.47 14.56 -5.51
N GLU A 121 12.61 14.78 -6.50
CA GLU A 121 12.14 16.09 -6.94
C GLU A 121 11.36 16.86 -5.88
N ILE A 122 10.69 16.19 -4.94
CA ILE A 122 9.92 16.86 -3.88
C ILE A 122 10.78 17.21 -2.66
N VAL A 123 12.03 16.74 -2.57
CA VAL A 123 12.90 16.99 -1.41
C VAL A 123 12.99 18.48 -1.04
N PRO A 124 13.17 19.43 -1.99
CA PRO A 124 13.20 20.86 -1.66
C PRO A 124 11.89 21.39 -1.06
N ILE A 125 10.76 20.76 -1.40
CA ILE A 125 9.41 21.16 -0.97
C ILE A 125 9.13 20.66 0.45
N VAL A 126 9.54 19.42 0.76
CA VAL A 126 9.17 18.72 2.00
C VAL A 126 10.22 18.87 3.11
N THR A 127 11.45 19.28 2.78
CA THR A 127 12.52 19.42 3.79
C THR A 127 12.14 20.43 4.87
N GLY A 128 12.24 20.01 6.14
CA GLY A 128 11.91 20.82 7.31
C GLY A 128 10.41 21.00 7.58
N LYS A 129 9.55 20.34 6.79
CA LYS A 129 8.09 20.44 6.90
C LYS A 129 7.50 19.43 7.87
N THR A 130 6.37 19.78 8.47
CA THR A 130 5.59 18.90 9.34
C THR A 130 4.47 18.23 8.55
N VAL A 131 4.52 16.91 8.50
CA VAL A 131 3.51 16.04 7.88
C VAL A 131 2.63 15.46 8.98
N LEU A 132 1.35 15.80 8.97
CA LEU A 132 0.35 15.22 9.86
C LEU A 132 -0.25 13.97 9.23
N LEU A 133 -0.18 12.84 9.92
CA LEU A 133 -0.76 11.57 9.54
C LEU A 133 -2.02 11.30 10.37
N VAL A 134 -3.15 11.05 9.70
CA VAL A 134 -4.41 10.62 10.30
C VAL A 134 -4.61 9.13 10.09
N GLY A 135 -4.67 8.38 11.19
CA GLY A 135 -4.74 6.92 11.21
C GLY A 135 -3.37 6.24 11.01
N ASP A 136 -3.36 4.91 11.06
CA ASP A 136 -2.17 4.07 10.80
C ASP A 136 -1.00 4.31 11.77
N SER A 137 -1.25 4.79 13.00
CA SER A 137 -0.18 5.02 14.01
C SER A 137 0.62 3.77 14.34
N VAL A 138 -0.02 2.60 14.25
CA VAL A 138 0.60 1.28 14.49
C VAL A 138 1.78 1.06 13.54
N TYR A 139 1.76 1.69 12.36
CA TYR A 139 2.83 1.62 11.35
C TYR A 139 3.61 2.94 11.24
N ALA A 140 3.38 3.91 12.11
CA ALA A 140 4.02 5.22 12.03
C ALA A 140 5.55 5.13 12.06
N ASP A 141 6.15 4.23 12.84
CA ASP A 141 7.62 4.02 12.82
C ASP A 141 8.14 3.60 11.44
N ASN A 142 7.35 2.89 10.64
CA ASN A 142 7.72 2.49 9.28
C ASN A 142 7.53 3.66 8.30
N LEU A 143 6.47 4.46 8.47
CA LEU A 143 6.19 5.65 7.66
C LEU A 143 7.16 6.80 7.97
N ARG A 144 7.58 6.91 9.24
CA ARG A 144 8.58 7.89 9.71
C ARG A 144 9.90 7.75 8.99
N ARG A 145 10.29 6.52 8.62
CA ARG A 145 11.50 6.31 7.80
C ARG A 145 11.39 6.95 6.42
N VAL A 146 10.19 7.04 5.86
CA VAL A 146 9.96 7.76 4.61
C VAL A 146 10.15 9.25 4.85
N THR A 147 9.44 9.83 5.82
CA THR A 147 9.57 11.28 6.12
C THR A 147 10.99 11.68 6.50
N ASP A 148 11.70 10.85 7.27
CA ASP A 148 13.09 11.07 7.66
C ASP A 148 14.02 11.13 6.44
N ALA A 149 13.77 10.27 5.43
CA ALA A 149 14.53 10.30 4.17
C ALA A 149 14.30 11.58 3.34
N TYR A 150 13.20 12.28 3.59
CA TYR A 150 12.88 13.60 3.04
C TYR A 150 13.23 14.77 3.97
N ASN A 151 13.89 14.51 5.11
CA ASN A 151 14.16 15.50 6.18
C ASN A 151 12.89 16.22 6.68
N ALA A 152 11.77 15.50 6.73
CA ALA A 152 10.47 16.00 7.19
C ALA A 152 10.11 15.39 8.55
N THR A 153 9.25 16.07 9.30
CA THR A 153 8.76 15.59 10.60
C THR A 153 7.39 14.93 10.45
N LEU A 154 7.22 13.72 10.97
CA LEU A 154 5.92 13.04 11.01
C LEU A 154 5.25 13.22 12.38
N THR A 155 4.05 13.78 12.38
CA THR A 155 3.14 13.85 13.54
C THR A 155 1.93 12.97 13.25
N GLU A 156 1.43 12.23 14.23
CA GLU A 156 0.37 11.23 14.03
C GLU A 156 -0.83 11.44 14.96
N VAL A 157 -2.02 11.07 14.48
CA VAL A 157 -3.27 11.11 15.25
C VAL A 157 -4.21 9.98 14.80
N ASP A 158 -4.66 9.15 15.74
CA ASP A 158 -5.63 8.07 15.44
C ASP A 158 -7.08 8.47 15.69
N SER A 159 -7.31 9.26 16.72
CA SER A 159 -8.65 9.68 17.13
C SER A 159 -8.76 11.19 16.99
N ILE A 160 -9.69 11.61 16.13
CA ILE A 160 -9.96 13.03 15.92
C ILE A 160 -10.88 13.52 17.03
N ASP A 161 -10.27 14.13 18.04
CA ASP A 161 -10.94 15.11 18.89
C ASP A 161 -10.82 16.48 18.20
N ARG A 162 -11.95 17.14 17.95
CA ARG A 162 -12.03 18.27 17.00
C ARG A 162 -11.09 19.41 17.39
N GLU A 163 -11.14 19.87 18.63
CA GLU A 163 -10.34 21.03 19.09
C GLU A 163 -8.83 20.72 19.01
N ARG A 164 -8.45 19.53 19.48
CA ARG A 164 -7.04 19.10 19.44
C ARG A 164 -6.56 18.89 18.01
N PHE A 165 -7.37 18.26 17.17
CA PHE A 165 -7.02 17.98 15.79
C PHE A 165 -6.92 19.26 14.96
N GLU A 166 -7.79 20.24 15.21
CA GLU A 166 -7.72 21.56 14.58
C GLU A 166 -6.40 22.27 14.88
N ALA A 167 -5.95 22.27 16.15
CA ALA A 167 -4.62 22.78 16.50
C ALA A 167 -3.49 22.04 15.79
N MET A 168 -3.59 20.71 15.63
CA MET A 168 -2.59 19.92 14.90
C MET A 168 -2.60 20.22 13.39
N VAL A 169 -3.76 20.57 12.82
CA VAL A 169 -3.90 21.00 11.42
C VAL A 169 -3.26 22.37 11.22
N GLU A 170 -3.40 23.29 12.17
CA GLU A 170 -2.75 24.62 12.13
C GLU A 170 -1.22 24.54 12.20
N ASP A 171 -0.68 23.60 12.98
CA ASP A 171 0.77 23.40 13.14
C ASP A 171 1.42 22.57 12.01
N ALA A 172 0.62 21.95 11.14
CA ALA A 172 1.10 21.10 10.06
C ALA A 172 1.28 21.87 8.75
N ASP A 173 2.22 21.44 7.91
CA ASP A 173 2.39 21.95 6.55
C ASP A 173 1.63 21.10 5.53
N MET A 174 1.45 19.80 5.81
CA MET A 174 0.78 18.85 4.93
C MET A 174 0.01 17.81 5.75
N LEU A 175 -1.12 17.35 5.22
CA LEU A 175 -1.95 16.30 5.80
C LEU A 175 -1.95 15.03 4.93
N ILE A 176 -1.77 13.87 5.55
CA ILE A 176 -1.91 12.57 4.90
C ILE A 176 -2.91 11.74 5.68
N ILE A 177 -3.91 11.17 4.99
CA ILE A 177 -4.98 10.38 5.61
C ILE A 177 -4.87 8.92 5.17
N ALA A 178 -4.73 8.02 6.15
CA ALA A 178 -4.73 6.58 5.94
C ALA A 178 -6.17 6.03 5.94
N LEU A 179 -6.81 5.97 4.77
CA LEU A 179 -8.24 5.67 4.63
C LEU A 179 -8.69 4.31 5.19
N HIS A 180 -7.76 3.37 5.36
CA HIS A 180 -8.02 2.02 5.87
C HIS A 180 -7.98 1.92 7.41
N TYR A 181 -7.48 2.95 8.11
CA TYR A 181 -7.40 3.00 9.57
C TYR A 181 -8.23 4.11 10.20
N VAL A 182 -8.84 4.96 9.39
CA VAL A 182 -9.71 6.04 9.86
C VAL A 182 -11.17 5.72 9.49
N SER A 183 -12.11 6.09 10.36
CA SER A 183 -13.52 5.98 10.02
C SER A 183 -13.89 6.98 8.91
N HIS A 184 -14.90 6.67 8.08
CA HIS A 184 -15.39 7.60 7.06
C HIS A 184 -15.80 8.96 7.66
N ARG A 185 -16.31 8.97 8.89
CA ARG A 185 -16.68 10.21 9.59
C ARG A 185 -15.44 11.05 9.87
N ASP A 186 -14.41 10.43 10.41
CA ASP A 186 -13.21 11.15 10.84
C ASP A 186 -12.34 11.54 9.64
N SER A 187 -12.33 10.75 8.55
CA SER A 187 -11.68 11.16 7.28
C SER A 187 -12.35 12.39 6.67
N ASN A 188 -13.68 12.46 6.69
CA ASN A 188 -14.41 13.61 6.17
C ASN A 188 -14.12 14.85 7.02
N LEU A 189 -14.14 14.70 8.35
CA LEU A 189 -13.78 15.78 9.26
C LEU A 189 -12.34 16.27 9.04
N ALA A 190 -11.40 15.36 8.81
CA ALA A 190 -10.01 15.70 8.50
C ALA A 190 -9.88 16.53 7.22
N ILE A 191 -10.60 16.12 6.17
CA ILE A 191 -10.63 16.83 4.88
C ILE A 191 -11.26 18.21 5.04
N ASP A 192 -12.37 18.31 5.78
CA ASP A 192 -13.10 19.57 5.98
C ASP A 192 -12.24 20.59 6.75
N LEU A 193 -11.54 20.14 7.80
CA LEU A 193 -10.63 20.99 8.56
C LEU A 193 -9.39 21.37 7.75
N ALA A 194 -8.79 20.45 7.00
CA ALA A 194 -7.68 20.78 6.13
C ALA A 194 -8.05 21.88 5.11
N LYS A 195 -9.24 21.77 4.49
CA LYS A 195 -9.74 22.80 3.57
C LYS A 195 -10.00 24.13 4.26
N ALA A 196 -10.58 24.11 5.46
CA ALA A 196 -10.87 25.33 6.22
C ALA A 196 -9.60 26.12 6.55
N HIS A 197 -8.49 25.41 6.80
CA HIS A 197 -7.19 25.98 7.15
C HIS A 197 -6.23 26.13 5.95
N GLY A 198 -6.68 25.84 4.73
CA GLY A 198 -5.84 25.90 3.52
C GLY A 198 -4.70 24.87 3.48
N LEU A 199 -4.77 23.84 4.34
CA LEU A 199 -3.78 22.78 4.43
C LEU A 199 -3.92 21.82 3.25
N THR A 200 -2.81 21.52 2.58
CA THR A 200 -2.83 20.55 1.50
C THR A 200 -2.91 19.14 2.07
N TYR A 201 -3.74 18.31 1.43
CA TYR A 201 -3.95 16.95 1.91
C TYR A 201 -3.86 15.93 0.79
N ALA A 202 -3.50 14.70 1.15
CA ALA A 202 -3.54 13.53 0.28
C ALA A 202 -4.03 12.31 1.07
N THR A 203 -4.45 11.28 0.36
CA THR A 203 -4.98 10.05 0.94
C THR A 203 -4.24 8.86 0.39
N PHE A 204 -4.02 7.83 1.23
CA PHE A 204 -3.52 6.54 0.77
C PHE A 204 -4.34 5.41 1.39
N ASN A 205 -4.32 4.26 0.73
CA ASN A 205 -5.15 3.12 1.09
C ASN A 205 -4.32 1.83 1.06
N GLN A 206 -3.34 1.68 1.97
CA GLN A 206 -2.50 0.49 2.19
C GLN A 206 -1.45 0.73 3.30
N HIS A 207 -1.00 -0.31 4.02
CA HIS A 207 0.03 -0.23 5.09
C HIS A 207 1.49 -0.17 4.58
N ALA A 208 1.74 0.50 3.45
CA ALA A 208 3.03 0.44 2.77
C ALA A 208 3.64 1.82 2.57
N LYS A 209 4.98 1.84 2.61
CA LYS A 209 5.78 3.06 2.46
C LYS A 209 5.60 3.71 1.08
N ILE A 210 5.44 2.91 0.03
CA ILE A 210 5.25 3.43 -1.34
C ILE A 210 3.94 4.21 -1.47
N PRO A 211 2.75 3.67 -1.10
CA PRO A 211 1.50 4.43 -1.07
C PRO A 211 1.57 5.70 -0.22
N PHE A 212 2.21 5.63 0.94
CA PHE A 212 2.43 6.80 1.78
C PHE A 212 3.31 7.86 1.10
N GLU A 213 4.41 7.44 0.46
CA GLU A 213 5.32 8.33 -0.27
C GLU A 213 4.67 8.98 -1.49
N ILE A 214 3.79 8.26 -2.20
CA ILE A 214 2.96 8.81 -3.29
C ILE A 214 2.00 9.87 -2.75
N ALA A 215 1.39 9.63 -1.58
CA ALA A 215 0.53 10.62 -0.94
C ALA A 215 1.34 11.85 -0.49
N LEU A 216 2.54 11.65 0.05
CA LEU A 216 3.45 12.72 0.41
C LEU A 216 3.82 13.58 -0.81
N LYS A 217 4.18 12.96 -1.94
CA LYS A 217 4.40 13.64 -3.21
C LYS A 217 3.19 14.48 -3.63
N THR A 218 2.01 13.88 -3.59
CA THR A 218 0.77 14.56 -3.99
C THR A 218 0.47 15.77 -3.11
N ALA A 219 0.68 15.66 -1.79
CA ALA A 219 0.49 16.78 -0.86
C ALA A 219 1.55 17.88 -1.08
N ALA A 220 2.79 17.51 -1.37
CA ALA A 220 3.89 18.43 -1.66
C ALA A 220 3.65 19.22 -2.95
N GLU A 221 3.26 18.57 -4.05
CA GLU A 221 2.95 19.25 -5.31
C GLU A 221 1.78 20.23 -5.17
N ARG A 222 0.77 19.85 -4.38
CA ARG A 222 -0.35 20.75 -4.05
C ARG A 222 0.12 21.92 -3.20
N TYR A 223 1.04 21.69 -2.26
CA TYR A 223 1.59 22.72 -1.39
C TYR A 223 2.35 23.77 -2.23
N GLU A 224 3.25 23.31 -3.09
CA GLU A 224 4.00 24.18 -4.00
C GLU A 224 3.07 24.98 -4.93
N ALA A 225 2.07 24.32 -5.52
CA ALA A 225 1.07 25.00 -6.36
C ALA A 225 0.24 26.04 -5.60
N ALA A 226 0.00 25.85 -4.30
CA ALA A 226 -0.70 26.83 -3.46
C ALA A 226 0.17 28.04 -3.14
N GLN A 227 1.47 27.85 -2.89
CA GLN A 227 2.42 28.94 -2.65
C GLN A 227 2.59 29.84 -3.87
N ILE A 228 2.75 29.25 -5.06
CA ILE A 228 2.89 30.01 -6.32
C ILE A 228 1.67 30.93 -6.53
N LYS A 229 0.46 30.44 -6.30
CA LYS A 229 -0.77 31.24 -6.43
C LYS A 229 -0.83 32.40 -5.44
N SER A 230 -0.32 32.22 -4.23
CA SER A 230 -0.29 33.29 -3.22
C SER A 230 0.74 34.39 -3.51
N GLU A 231 1.76 34.10 -4.32
CA GLU A 231 2.77 35.09 -4.75
C GLU A 231 2.31 35.91 -5.97
N GLU A 232 1.29 35.44 -6.70
CA GLU A 232 0.74 36.11 -7.89
C GLU A 232 -0.44 37.07 -7.57
N GLU A 233 -0.98 37.05 -6.35
CA GLU A 233 -2.06 37.93 -5.85
C GLU A 233 -1.54 39.16 -5.07
#